data_AF-A0A2E6ZEJ2-F1
#
_entry.id   AF-A0A2E6ZEJ2-F1
#
_cell.length_a   1.000
_cell.length_b   1.000
_cell.length_c   1.000
_cell.angle_alpha   90.00
_cell.angle_beta   90.00
_cell.angle_gamma   90.00
#
_symmetry.space_group_name_H-M   'P 1'
#
loop_
_entity.id
_entity.type
_entity.pdbx_description
1 polymer ?
#
loop_
_entity_poly.entity_id
_entity_poly.type
_entity_poly.pdbx_seq_one_letter_code
_entity_poly.pdbx_strand_id
1 'polypeptide(L)'
;MKDWIALVTVSLAAASCSYSTTSEDQATSLTKDLTEQERACVQERLVSGWALQLSDLEVDLSPDEEIAVDMAVELCRLNADTPAVDPAVNNDQPQVSDELLEAPAVFDSNDNPPGEDPLLDDYWIQCGSGDAKACDNLFYFAPPGSAYEQFAFSCGGRRNMDCSLLLGVEQREGDLNPLTPPPGDDENLDKWWMLCSEGSTSACGELRLIAPSGSLYAQFAASCGARGTSYCTLILEDDGQPPTLNNFSPDLAPPGEDEFLDQLWLLCGAADSRACKDLSKYGPTDSIYVQFGVSCGGRAVAPCPRLFTDLSRPSS
;
A
#
# COMPACT_ATOMS: atom_id res chain seq x y z
N MET A 1 -70.12 0.70 4.66
CA MET A 1 -69.56 1.92 5.26
C MET A 1 -68.07 1.88 4.96
N LYS A 2 -67.62 2.36 3.80
CA LYS A 2 -67.54 3.77 3.33
C LYS A 2 -66.30 4.47 3.93
N ASP A 3 -65.31 4.63 3.05
CA ASP A 3 -64.25 5.66 2.95
C ASP A 3 -63.23 5.73 4.12
N TRP A 4 -61.93 6.01 3.93
CA TRP A 4 -61.35 7.07 3.10
C TRP A 4 -59.82 6.92 2.90
N ILE A 5 -59.34 7.64 1.88
CA ILE A 5 -58.01 7.66 1.25
C ILE A 5 -57.02 8.54 2.03
N ALA A 6 -55.72 8.18 2.03
CA ALA A 6 -54.62 9.15 1.99
C ALA A 6 -53.34 8.51 1.42
N LEU A 7 -53.08 8.75 0.13
CA LEU A 7 -51.80 8.53 -0.54
C LEU A 7 -50.83 9.66 -0.13
N VAL A 8 -49.67 9.30 0.43
CA VAL A 8 -48.54 10.23 0.62
C VAL A 8 -47.43 9.80 -0.32
N THR A 9 -47.32 10.49 -1.45
CA THR A 9 -46.18 10.44 -2.37
C THR A 9 -45.08 11.35 -1.83
N VAL A 10 -43.96 10.77 -1.41
CA VAL A 10 -42.75 11.53 -1.05
C VAL A 10 -41.91 11.71 -2.32
N SER A 11 -41.91 12.93 -2.83
CA SER A 11 -40.97 13.39 -3.86
C SER A 11 -39.63 13.75 -3.19
N LEU A 12 -38.61 12.91 -3.35
CA LEU A 12 -37.23 13.30 -3.07
C LEU A 12 -36.64 13.92 -4.33
N ALA A 13 -36.41 15.22 -4.27
CA ALA A 13 -35.67 15.98 -5.27
C ALA A 13 -34.20 15.56 -5.21
N ALA A 14 -33.67 15.09 -6.35
CA ALA A 14 -32.24 14.98 -6.57
C ALA A 14 -31.67 16.39 -6.64
N ALA A 15 -30.85 16.77 -5.66
CA ALA A 15 -29.99 17.94 -5.76
C ALA A 15 -28.82 17.58 -6.68
N SER A 16 -29.00 17.82 -7.97
CA SER A 16 -27.91 17.81 -8.93
C SER A 16 -27.03 19.03 -8.63
N CYS A 17 -25.84 18.81 -8.07
CA CYS A 17 -24.79 19.82 -8.09
C CYS A 17 -24.40 20.05 -9.56
N SER A 18 -25.00 21.06 -10.18
CA SER A 18 -24.51 21.60 -11.44
C SER A 18 -23.23 22.36 -11.12
N TYR A 19 -22.07 21.82 -11.51
CA TYR A 19 -20.84 22.59 -11.56
C TYR A 19 -21.01 23.59 -12.71
N SER A 20 -21.14 24.88 -12.39
CA SER A 20 -21.22 25.93 -13.40
C SER A 20 -19.87 26.09 -14.06
N THR A 21 -19.82 25.91 -15.38
CA THR A 21 -18.67 26.25 -16.21
C THR A 21 -18.56 27.78 -16.27
N THR A 22 -17.61 28.37 -15.57
CA THR A 22 -17.09 29.70 -15.92
C THR A 22 -15.89 29.49 -16.83
N SER A 23 -16.15 29.65 -18.13
CA SER A 23 -15.18 29.60 -19.20
C SER A 23 -14.38 30.91 -19.29
N GLU A 24 -13.16 30.75 -19.80
CA GLU A 24 -12.42 31.70 -20.68
C GLU A 24 -11.45 32.75 -20.08
N ASP A 25 -11.35 32.98 -18.77
CA ASP A 25 -10.40 34.02 -18.25
C ASP A 25 -9.30 33.53 -17.27
N GLN A 26 -9.30 32.27 -16.82
CA GLN A 26 -8.32 31.77 -15.83
C GLN A 26 -7.05 31.10 -16.43
N ALA A 27 -7.14 30.51 -17.62
CA ALA A 27 -6.02 29.80 -18.24
C ALA A 27 -4.77 30.68 -18.50
N THR A 28 -4.96 31.99 -18.70
CA THR A 28 -3.86 32.95 -18.91
C THR A 28 -3.17 33.48 -17.64
N SER A 29 -3.53 33.00 -16.44
CA SER A 29 -3.07 33.58 -15.16
C SER A 29 -2.05 32.73 -14.39
N LEU A 30 -1.93 31.42 -14.66
CA LEU A 30 -1.30 30.48 -13.72
C LEU A 30 0.23 30.58 -13.59
N THR A 31 0.92 31.10 -14.60
CA THR A 31 2.39 31.20 -14.61
C THR A 31 2.92 32.63 -14.55
N LYS A 32 2.03 33.64 -14.62
CA LYS A 32 2.39 35.06 -14.64
C LYS A 32 2.81 35.61 -13.27
N ASP A 33 2.33 35.00 -12.20
CA ASP A 33 2.55 35.46 -10.81
C ASP A 33 3.60 34.61 -10.03
N LEU A 34 4.40 33.79 -10.73
CA LEU A 34 5.46 33.00 -10.10
C LEU A 34 6.77 33.80 -9.99
N THR A 35 7.39 33.75 -8.81
CA THR A 35 8.78 34.19 -8.62
C THR A 35 9.75 33.32 -9.42
N GLU A 36 10.98 33.79 -9.63
CA GLU A 36 12.01 33.03 -10.38
C GLU A 36 12.32 31.68 -9.71
N GLN A 37 12.28 31.63 -8.37
CA GLN A 37 12.52 30.42 -7.60
C GLN A 37 11.34 29.44 -7.66
N GLU A 38 10.10 29.94 -7.54
CA GLU A 38 8.91 29.09 -7.74
C GLU A 38 8.86 28.56 -9.16
N ARG A 39 9.21 29.37 -10.17
CA ARG A 39 9.21 28.94 -11.56
C ARG A 39 10.22 27.82 -11.81
N ALA A 40 11.42 27.91 -11.23
CA ALA A 40 12.42 26.85 -11.32
C ALA A 40 11.93 25.55 -10.66
N CYS A 41 11.33 25.66 -9.47
CA CYS A 41 10.74 24.54 -8.76
C CYS A 41 9.56 23.90 -9.52
N VAL A 42 8.67 24.73 -10.09
CA VAL A 42 7.50 24.27 -10.85
C VAL A 42 7.97 23.57 -12.13
N GLN A 43 8.93 24.16 -12.84
CA GLN A 43 9.55 23.54 -14.01
C GLN A 43 10.15 22.17 -13.66
N GLU A 44 10.92 22.09 -12.58
CA GLU A 44 11.52 20.82 -12.12
C GLU A 44 10.44 19.78 -11.84
N ARG A 45 9.41 20.15 -11.09
CA ARG A 45 8.30 19.26 -10.75
C ARG A 45 7.49 18.81 -11.95
N LEU A 46 7.20 19.72 -12.89
CA LEU A 46 6.49 19.39 -14.13
C LEU A 46 7.29 18.41 -14.98
N VAL A 47 8.60 18.61 -15.09
CA VAL A 47 9.48 17.70 -15.84
C VAL A 47 9.59 16.34 -15.14
N SER A 48 9.76 16.33 -13.81
CA SER A 48 9.98 15.09 -13.06
C SER A 48 8.70 14.29 -12.80
N GLY A 49 7.56 14.97 -12.65
CA GLY A 49 6.28 14.37 -12.22
C GLY A 49 5.28 14.15 -13.35
N TRP A 50 5.28 15.02 -14.36
CA TRP A 50 4.29 15.00 -15.45
C TRP A 50 4.93 14.93 -16.85
N ALA A 51 6.27 14.92 -16.94
CA ALA A 51 7.03 15.03 -18.18
C ALA A 51 6.63 16.24 -19.04
N LEU A 52 6.11 17.29 -18.42
CA LEU A 52 5.70 18.53 -19.06
C LEU A 52 6.83 19.56 -18.92
N GLN A 53 7.10 20.30 -19.98
CA GLN A 53 7.97 21.47 -19.93
C GLN A 53 7.12 22.73 -19.88
N LEU A 54 7.33 23.59 -18.89
CA LEU A 54 6.60 24.85 -18.78
C LEU A 54 6.78 25.75 -20.02
N SER A 55 7.89 25.59 -20.76
CA SER A 55 8.14 26.29 -22.03
C SER A 55 7.31 25.79 -23.21
N ASP A 56 6.81 24.56 -23.13
CA ASP A 56 6.17 23.86 -24.24
C ASP A 56 4.64 23.81 -24.08
N LEU A 57 4.12 24.26 -22.93
CA LEU A 57 2.70 24.34 -22.64
C LEU A 57 2.03 25.46 -23.45
N GLU A 58 0.91 25.14 -24.10
CA GLU A 58 0.12 26.09 -24.87
C GLU A 58 -0.65 27.07 -23.96
N VAL A 59 -1.16 28.16 -24.54
CA VAL A 59 -1.97 29.15 -23.80
C VAL A 59 -3.33 28.57 -23.39
N ASP A 60 -3.79 27.54 -24.10
CA ASP A 60 -5.00 26.78 -23.80
C ASP A 60 -4.57 25.37 -23.37
N LEU A 61 -4.44 25.18 -22.05
CA LEU A 61 -4.02 23.91 -21.46
C LEU A 61 -5.15 22.88 -21.58
N SER A 62 -4.80 21.62 -21.82
CA SER A 62 -5.75 20.53 -21.57
C SER A 62 -6.09 20.45 -20.06
N PRO A 63 -7.24 19.87 -19.68
CA PRO A 63 -7.62 19.73 -18.27
C PRO A 63 -6.55 19.04 -17.42
N ASP A 64 -5.81 18.08 -17.99
CA ASP A 64 -4.74 17.35 -17.29
C ASP A 64 -3.48 18.22 -17.10
N GLU A 65 -3.14 19.07 -18.06
CA GLU A 65 -2.01 20.01 -17.97
C GLU A 65 -2.31 21.14 -16.97
N GLU A 66 -3.56 21.62 -16.92
CA GLU A 66 -3.99 22.62 -15.95
C GLU A 66 -3.84 22.09 -14.51
N ILE A 67 -4.30 20.86 -14.25
CA ILE A 67 -4.17 20.20 -12.94
C ILE A 67 -2.69 20.00 -12.57
N ALA A 68 -1.86 19.59 -13.53
CA ALA A 68 -0.42 19.39 -13.29
C ALA A 68 0.29 20.68 -12.91
N VAL A 69 0.00 21.77 -13.63
CA VAL A 69 0.57 23.10 -13.35
C VAL A 69 0.12 23.61 -11.98
N ASP A 70 -1.17 23.51 -11.66
CA ASP A 70 -1.71 23.97 -10.37
C ASP A 70 -1.08 23.24 -9.19
N MET A 71 -1.00 21.92 -9.28
CA MET A 71 -0.41 21.10 -8.22
C MET A 71 1.09 21.38 -8.05
N ALA A 72 1.83 21.55 -9.14
CA ALA A 72 3.25 21.90 -9.07
C ALA A 72 3.47 23.27 -8.41
N VAL A 73 2.63 24.25 -8.74
CA VAL A 73 2.67 25.60 -8.14
C VAL A 73 2.40 25.55 -6.64
N GLU A 74 1.35 24.85 -6.22
CA GLU A 74 1.00 24.71 -4.80
C GLU A 74 2.12 24.02 -4.00
N LEU A 75 2.67 22.92 -4.52
CA LEU A 75 3.78 22.21 -3.88
C LEU A 75 5.06 23.06 -3.76
N CYS A 76 5.33 23.90 -4.76
CA CYS A 76 6.50 24.78 -4.73
C CYS A 76 6.35 25.93 -3.74
N ARG A 77 5.14 26.47 -3.58
CA ARG A 77 4.84 27.47 -2.56
C ARG A 77 4.96 26.92 -1.14
N LEU A 78 4.59 25.66 -0.94
CA LEU A 78 4.67 24.99 0.36
C LEU A 78 6.12 24.71 0.82
N ASN A 79 7.09 24.64 -0.10
CA ASN A 79 8.47 24.22 0.19
C ASN A 79 9.51 25.36 0.19
N ALA A 80 9.09 26.62 0.16
CA ALA A 80 10.01 27.76 0.07
C ALA A 80 10.95 27.95 1.29
N ASP A 81 10.74 27.21 2.40
CA ASP A 81 11.40 27.48 3.69
C ASP A 81 12.37 26.37 4.21
N THR A 82 12.73 25.34 3.43
CA THR A 82 13.58 24.23 3.96
C THR A 82 14.71 23.79 3.01
N PRO A 83 16.00 23.83 3.42
CA PRO A 83 17.11 23.37 2.59
C PRO A 83 17.41 21.86 2.76
N ALA A 84 17.82 21.22 1.67
CA ALA A 84 18.07 19.78 1.56
C ALA A 84 19.41 19.33 2.19
N VAL A 85 19.40 18.16 2.84
CA VAL A 85 20.59 17.44 3.34
C VAL A 85 20.62 16.05 2.69
N ASP A 86 21.75 15.70 2.05
CA ASP A 86 22.03 14.37 1.49
C ASP A 86 22.47 13.37 2.56
N PRO A 87 22.11 12.07 2.41
CA PRO A 87 23.00 11.01 2.89
C PRO A 87 23.23 9.91 1.84
N ALA A 88 24.52 9.65 1.60
CA ALA A 88 25.00 8.40 1.01
C ALA A 88 24.74 7.24 1.99
N VAL A 89 23.91 6.26 1.62
CA VAL A 89 23.71 5.01 2.37
C VAL A 89 23.92 3.82 1.43
N ASN A 90 24.68 2.84 1.93
CA ASN A 90 25.21 1.66 1.25
C ASN A 90 24.11 0.57 1.11
N ASN A 91 24.02 -0.09 -0.06
CA ASN A 91 22.87 -0.92 -0.45
C ASN A 91 22.82 -2.36 0.10
N ASP A 92 23.74 -2.76 0.99
CA ASP A 92 23.81 -4.12 1.57
C ASP A 92 23.53 -4.18 3.09
N GLN A 93 22.96 -3.12 3.68
CA GLN A 93 22.42 -3.21 5.04
C GLN A 93 20.92 -3.54 5.00
N PRO A 94 20.37 -4.27 6.00
CA PRO A 94 18.93 -4.41 6.14
C PRO A 94 18.29 -3.03 6.03
N GLN A 95 17.31 -2.91 5.16
CA GLN A 95 16.59 -1.67 4.86
C GLN A 95 15.58 -1.31 5.97
N VAL A 96 15.89 -1.76 7.19
CA VAL A 96 15.19 -1.67 8.45
C VAL A 96 16.31 -1.42 9.46
N SER A 97 16.23 -0.34 10.23
CA SER A 97 17.31 0.00 11.15
C SER A 97 17.52 -1.13 12.18
N ASP A 98 18.75 -1.24 12.69
CA ASP A 98 19.06 -2.19 13.76
C ASP A 98 18.12 -1.97 14.96
N GLU A 99 17.72 -0.72 15.25
CA GLU A 99 16.72 -0.40 16.28
C GLU A 99 15.36 -1.07 16.04
N LEU A 100 14.86 -1.09 14.80
CA LEU A 100 13.57 -1.73 14.50
C LEU A 100 13.67 -3.25 14.62
N LEU A 101 14.79 -3.85 14.19
CA LEU A 101 15.03 -5.29 14.33
C LEU A 101 15.10 -5.73 15.80
N GLU A 102 15.62 -4.88 16.69
CA GLU A 102 15.70 -5.16 18.12
C GLU A 102 14.40 -4.83 18.88
N ALA A 103 13.52 -3.98 18.34
CA ALA A 103 12.30 -3.51 19.01
C ALA A 103 11.42 -4.63 19.63
N PRO A 104 11.16 -5.77 18.96
CA PRO A 104 10.56 -6.96 19.57
C PRO A 104 11.11 -7.38 20.94
N ALA A 105 12.41 -7.25 21.15
CA ALA A 105 13.06 -7.63 22.39
C ALA A 105 13.06 -6.52 23.46
N VAL A 106 12.81 -5.27 23.04
CA VAL A 106 12.90 -4.06 23.86
C VAL A 106 11.57 -3.72 24.53
N PHE A 107 10.45 -3.92 23.83
CA PHE A 107 9.13 -3.49 24.29
C PHE A 107 8.27 -4.61 24.90
N ASP A 108 7.43 -4.25 25.87
CA ASP A 108 6.34 -5.06 26.40
C ASP A 108 4.98 -4.43 26.09
N SER A 109 3.96 -5.26 25.89
CA SER A 109 2.58 -4.83 25.63
C SER A 109 1.97 -3.88 26.66
N ASN A 110 2.53 -3.80 27.87
CA ASN A 110 2.05 -2.92 28.95
C ASN A 110 2.92 -1.68 29.13
N ASP A 111 3.87 -1.43 28.23
CA ASP A 111 4.68 -0.22 28.28
C ASP A 111 3.81 1.02 28.11
N ASN A 112 4.10 2.04 28.90
CA ASN A 112 3.40 3.32 28.81
C ASN A 112 3.84 4.05 27.53
N PRO A 113 2.90 4.77 26.87
CA PRO A 113 3.26 5.54 25.69
C PRO A 113 4.22 6.69 26.05
N PRO A 114 5.06 7.15 25.09
CA PRO A 114 6.02 8.24 25.29
C PRO A 114 5.42 9.58 25.76
N GLY A 115 4.15 9.87 25.46
CA GLY A 115 3.48 11.09 25.90
C GLY A 115 3.75 12.32 25.03
N GLU A 116 4.34 12.13 23.85
CA GLU A 116 4.77 13.23 22.96
C GLU A 116 3.64 13.66 22.01
N ASP A 117 2.78 12.73 21.61
CA ASP A 117 1.62 12.97 20.75
C ASP A 117 0.38 12.21 21.28
N PRO A 118 -0.70 12.92 21.69
CA PRO A 118 -1.90 12.28 22.25
C PRO A 118 -2.63 11.32 21.30
N LEU A 119 -2.56 11.52 19.98
CA LEU A 119 -3.17 10.64 19.00
C LEU A 119 -2.34 9.36 18.86
N LEU A 120 -1.02 9.49 18.80
CA LEU A 120 -0.12 8.33 18.75
C LEU A 120 -0.13 7.55 20.06
N ASP A 121 -0.30 8.22 21.20
CA ASP A 121 -0.47 7.56 22.50
C ASP A 121 -1.75 6.72 22.55
N ASP A 122 -2.84 7.19 21.96
CA ASP A 122 -4.10 6.44 21.87
C ASP A 122 -3.92 5.19 21.00
N TYR A 123 -3.27 5.32 19.84
CA TYR A 123 -2.91 4.18 18.99
C TYR A 123 -1.91 3.23 19.66
N TRP A 124 -0.96 3.73 20.47
CA TRP A 124 -0.05 2.91 21.28
C TRP A 124 -0.80 2.03 22.26
N ILE A 125 -1.73 2.61 23.03
CA ILE A 125 -2.51 1.87 24.01
C ILE A 125 -3.36 0.80 23.30
N GLN A 126 -4.00 1.15 22.19
CA GLN A 126 -4.81 0.21 21.42
C GLN A 126 -3.94 -0.90 20.82
N CYS A 127 -2.78 -0.57 20.25
CA CYS A 127 -1.83 -1.55 19.73
C CYS A 127 -1.33 -2.51 20.82
N GLY A 128 -0.90 -1.99 21.97
CA GLY A 128 -0.51 -2.79 23.14
C GLY A 128 -1.64 -3.69 23.65
N SER A 129 -2.89 -3.21 23.57
CA SER A 129 -4.08 -4.01 23.92
C SER A 129 -4.42 -5.12 22.93
N GLY A 130 -3.76 -5.15 21.77
CA GLY A 130 -3.97 -6.15 20.76
C GLY A 130 -4.92 -5.72 19.63
N ASP A 131 -4.98 -4.44 19.28
CA ASP A 131 -5.66 -3.97 18.07
C ASP A 131 -4.65 -3.85 16.92
N ALA A 132 -4.71 -4.80 15.98
CA ALA A 132 -3.91 -4.85 14.76
C ALA A 132 -3.92 -3.54 13.96
N LYS A 133 -5.12 -2.96 13.78
CA LYS A 133 -5.30 -1.77 12.96
C LYS A 133 -4.72 -0.55 13.66
N ALA A 134 -4.79 -0.52 14.99
CA ALA A 134 -4.10 0.50 15.76
C ALA A 134 -2.58 0.37 15.65
N CYS A 135 -2.01 -0.84 15.64
CA CYS A 135 -0.59 -1.03 15.38
C CYS A 135 -0.18 -0.55 13.98
N ASP A 136 -0.96 -0.88 12.94
CA ASP A 136 -0.70 -0.37 11.59
C ASP A 136 -0.75 1.16 11.54
N ASN A 137 -1.84 1.76 12.07
CA ASN A 137 -1.98 3.21 12.11
C ASN A 137 -0.82 3.87 12.87
N LEU A 138 -0.42 3.30 14.02
CA LEU A 138 0.70 3.79 14.80
C LEU A 138 1.99 3.76 14.00
N PHE A 139 2.28 2.65 13.32
CA PHE A 139 3.46 2.51 12.49
C PHE A 139 3.48 3.53 11.35
N TYR A 140 2.35 3.76 10.67
CA TYR A 140 2.26 4.69 9.54
C TYR A 140 2.28 6.17 9.92
N PHE A 141 1.77 6.53 11.10
CA PHE A 141 1.72 7.93 11.55
C PHE A 141 2.88 8.34 12.47
N ALA A 142 3.64 7.38 12.99
CA ALA A 142 4.78 7.65 13.85
C ALA A 142 5.94 8.35 13.09
N PRO A 143 6.68 9.24 13.77
CA PRO A 143 7.94 9.75 13.24
C PRO A 143 8.96 8.60 13.05
N PRO A 144 9.75 8.58 11.96
CA PRO A 144 10.79 7.58 11.75
C PRO A 144 11.82 7.57 12.88
N GLY A 145 12.27 6.38 13.29
CA GLY A 145 13.18 6.13 14.40
C GLY A 145 12.56 6.32 15.79
N SER A 146 11.30 6.75 15.89
CA SER A 146 10.66 7.00 17.18
C SER A 146 10.33 5.71 17.94
N ALA A 147 10.13 5.83 19.25
CA ALA A 147 9.61 4.73 20.04
C ALA A 147 8.23 4.27 19.54
N TYR A 148 7.40 5.18 19.01
CA TYR A 148 6.09 4.83 18.44
C TYR A 148 6.21 3.88 17.25
N GLU A 149 7.13 4.18 16.33
CA GLU A 149 7.39 3.34 15.16
C GLU A 149 7.91 1.96 15.59
N GLN A 150 8.86 1.93 16.52
CA GLN A 150 9.44 0.68 17.04
C GLN A 150 8.43 -0.17 17.79
N PHE A 151 7.60 0.44 18.64
CA PHE A 151 6.56 -0.27 19.38
C PHE A 151 5.49 -0.84 18.44
N ALA A 152 5.05 -0.07 17.45
CA ALA A 152 4.12 -0.52 16.43
C ALA A 152 4.71 -1.68 15.61
N PHE A 153 5.97 -1.57 15.20
CA PHE A 153 6.71 -2.61 14.49
C PHE A 153 6.85 -3.90 15.30
N SER A 154 6.97 -3.79 16.63
CA SER A 154 6.98 -4.94 17.55
C SER A 154 5.60 -5.56 17.82
N CYS A 155 4.54 -5.06 17.18
CA CYS A 155 3.15 -5.42 17.44
C CYS A 155 2.69 -5.18 18.87
N GLY A 156 3.06 -4.00 19.37
CA GLY A 156 2.76 -3.60 20.73
C GLY A 156 3.46 -4.50 21.73
N GLY A 157 4.78 -4.71 21.57
CA GLY A 157 5.60 -5.54 22.44
C GLY A 157 5.36 -7.04 22.32
N ARG A 158 4.77 -7.51 21.21
CA ARG A 158 4.41 -8.92 20.97
C ARG A 158 5.31 -9.59 19.93
N ARG A 159 6.62 -9.36 19.98
CA ARG A 159 7.69 -10.17 19.33
C ARG A 159 7.37 -10.80 17.96
N ASN A 160 6.68 -10.07 17.10
CA ASN A 160 6.22 -10.57 15.82
C ASN A 160 6.05 -9.36 14.90
N MET A 161 6.24 -9.54 13.60
CA MET A 161 6.50 -8.44 12.66
C MET A 161 5.30 -8.13 11.76
N ASP A 162 4.16 -8.82 11.95
CA ASP A 162 2.90 -8.57 11.27
C ASP A 162 1.72 -8.63 12.26
N CYS A 163 1.33 -7.46 12.73
CA CYS A 163 0.38 -7.29 13.84
C CYS A 163 -1.03 -7.61 13.39
N SER A 164 -1.34 -7.33 12.12
CA SER A 164 -2.59 -7.70 11.46
C SER A 164 -2.79 -9.20 11.41
N LEU A 165 -1.72 -9.99 11.27
CA LEU A 165 -1.78 -11.44 11.37
C LEU A 165 -2.06 -11.94 12.80
N LEU A 166 -1.58 -11.23 13.83
CA LEU A 166 -1.69 -11.62 15.24
C LEU A 166 -2.97 -11.13 15.95
N LEU A 167 -3.51 -9.98 15.52
CA LEU A 167 -4.43 -9.18 16.33
C LEU A 167 -5.76 -8.84 15.64
N GLY A 168 -6.07 -9.39 14.45
CA GLY A 168 -7.34 -9.05 13.79
C GLY A 168 -7.73 -9.84 12.55
N VAL A 169 -8.45 -10.95 12.81
CA VAL A 169 -9.40 -11.65 11.92
C VAL A 169 -8.77 -12.55 10.84
N GLU A 170 -9.00 -13.86 11.01
CA GLU A 170 -8.66 -15.02 10.13
C GLU A 170 -7.47 -15.92 10.51
N GLN A 171 -6.92 -15.85 11.71
CA GLN A 171 -6.19 -17.01 12.26
C GLN A 171 -7.21 -18.00 12.85
N ARG A 172 -7.65 -18.98 12.05
CA ARG A 172 -7.71 -20.32 12.62
C ARG A 172 -6.25 -20.71 12.85
N GLU A 173 -5.84 -20.65 14.11
CA GLU A 173 -4.61 -21.24 14.67
C GLU A 173 -3.33 -20.37 14.61
N GLY A 174 -3.09 -19.65 15.71
CA GLY A 174 -1.76 -19.16 16.10
C GLY A 174 -0.77 -20.28 16.47
N ASP A 175 -0.83 -21.42 15.78
CA ASP A 175 0.03 -22.61 15.93
C ASP A 175 0.95 -22.83 14.73
N LEU A 176 0.81 -22.03 13.65
CA LEU A 176 1.71 -22.13 12.50
C LEU A 176 3.12 -21.65 12.89
N ASN A 177 4.10 -22.49 12.59
CA ASN A 177 5.53 -22.20 12.66
C ASN A 177 6.23 -22.88 11.46
N PRO A 178 7.51 -22.59 11.19
CA PRO A 178 8.20 -23.18 10.03
C PRO A 178 8.27 -24.72 10.03
N LEU A 179 8.03 -25.39 11.17
CA LEU A 179 8.00 -26.85 11.27
C LEU A 179 6.58 -27.42 11.19
N THR A 180 5.55 -26.57 11.05
CA THR A 180 4.18 -27.06 10.89
C THR A 180 4.08 -27.83 9.56
N PRO A 181 3.61 -29.09 9.60
CA PRO A 181 3.47 -29.89 8.39
C PRO A 181 2.37 -29.29 7.49
N PRO A 182 2.46 -29.52 6.16
CA PRO A 182 1.42 -29.07 5.25
C PRO A 182 0.08 -29.78 5.54
N PRO A 183 -1.07 -29.15 5.20
CA PRO A 183 -2.40 -29.71 5.46
C PRO A 183 -2.66 -31.08 4.82
N GLY A 184 -2.04 -31.40 3.67
CA GLY A 184 -2.26 -32.68 2.99
C GLY A 184 -3.46 -32.71 2.03
N ASP A 185 -4.13 -31.57 1.86
CA ASP A 185 -5.33 -31.45 1.03
C ASP A 185 -5.01 -31.33 -0.48
N ASP A 186 -3.82 -30.83 -0.83
CA ASP A 186 -3.38 -30.64 -2.22
C ASP A 186 -1.87 -30.89 -2.34
N GLU A 187 -1.49 -31.93 -3.09
CA GLU A 187 -0.09 -32.36 -3.24
C GLU A 187 0.82 -31.28 -3.86
N ASN A 188 0.28 -30.41 -4.71
CA ASN A 188 1.06 -29.34 -5.31
C ASN A 188 1.25 -28.17 -4.33
N LEU A 189 0.21 -27.79 -3.59
CA LEU A 189 0.32 -26.77 -2.55
C LEU A 189 1.21 -27.25 -1.39
N ASP A 190 1.18 -28.53 -1.06
CA ASP A 190 2.06 -29.15 -0.06
C ASP A 190 3.54 -29.06 -0.46
N LYS A 191 3.86 -29.25 -1.75
CA LYS A 191 5.24 -29.09 -2.26
C LYS A 191 5.73 -27.67 -2.09
N TRP A 192 4.91 -26.68 -2.45
CA TRP A 192 5.24 -25.27 -2.27
C TRP A 192 5.34 -24.89 -0.79
N TRP A 193 4.48 -25.45 0.06
CA TRP A 193 4.56 -25.29 1.51
C TRP A 193 5.90 -25.75 2.05
N MET A 194 6.35 -26.95 1.68
CA MET A 194 7.63 -27.51 2.12
C MET A 194 8.81 -26.64 1.69
N LEU A 195 8.83 -26.15 0.45
CA LEU A 195 9.90 -25.26 -0.01
C LEU A 195 9.88 -23.91 0.72
N CYS A 196 8.69 -23.33 0.93
CA CYS A 196 8.53 -22.10 1.70
C CYS A 196 8.93 -22.28 3.18
N SER A 197 8.64 -23.43 3.76
CA SER A 197 9.05 -23.77 5.13
C SER A 197 10.56 -23.94 5.25
N GLU A 198 11.24 -24.41 4.20
CA GLU A 198 12.70 -24.49 4.07
C GLU A 198 13.37 -23.13 3.82
N GLY A 199 12.58 -22.09 3.49
CA GLY A 199 13.05 -20.71 3.36
C GLY A 199 13.17 -20.19 1.93
N SER A 200 12.56 -20.86 0.95
CA SER A 200 12.47 -20.38 -0.43
C SER A 200 11.50 -19.20 -0.54
N THR A 201 12.02 -18.04 -0.93
CA THR A 201 11.19 -16.83 -1.16
C THR A 201 10.26 -17.01 -2.35
N SER A 202 10.77 -17.59 -3.44
CA SER A 202 10.02 -17.89 -4.65
C SER A 202 8.87 -18.86 -4.37
N ALA A 203 9.08 -19.87 -3.52
CA ALA A 203 8.03 -20.81 -3.13
C ALA A 203 6.97 -20.16 -2.22
N CYS A 204 7.38 -19.31 -1.27
CA CYS A 204 6.41 -18.57 -0.47
C CYS A 204 5.58 -17.62 -1.34
N GLY A 205 6.21 -16.94 -2.30
CA GLY A 205 5.51 -16.09 -3.26
C GLY A 205 4.57 -16.87 -4.17
N GLU A 206 4.99 -18.04 -4.65
CA GLU A 206 4.17 -18.92 -5.49
C GLU A 206 2.94 -19.40 -4.72
N LEU A 207 3.15 -19.94 -3.51
CA LEU A 207 2.07 -20.38 -2.65
C LEU A 207 1.10 -19.25 -2.36
N ARG A 208 1.59 -18.01 -2.17
CA ARG A 208 0.74 -16.83 -1.93
C ARG A 208 -0.12 -16.46 -3.15
N LEU A 209 0.35 -16.72 -4.37
CA LEU A 209 -0.40 -16.43 -5.60
C LEU A 209 -1.48 -17.48 -5.88
N ILE A 210 -1.20 -18.75 -5.59
CA ILE A 210 -2.05 -19.86 -6.04
C ILE A 210 -2.89 -20.49 -4.92
N ALA A 211 -2.56 -20.24 -3.66
CA ALA A 211 -3.31 -20.78 -2.54
C ALA A 211 -4.73 -20.20 -2.47
N PRO A 212 -5.74 -21.03 -2.18
CA PRO A 212 -7.10 -20.54 -1.99
C PRO A 212 -7.19 -19.49 -0.88
N SER A 213 -7.93 -18.41 -1.12
CA SER A 213 -8.08 -17.33 -0.14
C SER A 213 -8.65 -17.85 1.19
N GLY A 214 -8.09 -17.42 2.32
CA GLY A 214 -8.49 -17.87 3.66
C GLY A 214 -8.02 -19.29 4.05
N SER A 215 -7.36 -20.03 3.16
CA SER A 215 -6.79 -21.35 3.48
C SER A 215 -5.56 -21.26 4.38
N LEU A 216 -5.19 -22.37 5.02
CA LEU A 216 -3.93 -22.47 5.78
C LEU A 216 -2.72 -22.20 4.88
N TYR A 217 -2.75 -22.65 3.61
CA TYR A 217 -1.69 -22.36 2.64
C TYR A 217 -1.51 -20.86 2.43
N ALA A 218 -2.60 -20.12 2.22
CA ALA A 218 -2.56 -18.68 2.01
C ALA A 218 -2.01 -17.95 3.25
N GLN A 219 -2.42 -18.36 4.45
CA GLN A 219 -1.91 -17.79 5.71
C GLN A 219 -0.42 -18.08 5.92
N PHE A 220 0.02 -19.31 5.66
CA PHE A 220 1.42 -19.70 5.79
C PHE A 220 2.31 -18.95 4.79
N ALA A 221 1.86 -18.82 3.53
CA ALA A 221 2.56 -18.09 2.50
C ALA A 221 2.62 -16.58 2.77
N ALA A 222 1.50 -15.99 3.18
CA ALA A 222 1.42 -14.56 3.50
C ALA A 222 2.32 -14.15 4.68
N SER A 223 2.68 -15.11 5.53
CA SER A 223 3.57 -14.94 6.68
C SER A 223 5.00 -15.44 6.44
N CYS A 224 5.36 -15.69 5.17
CA CYS A 224 6.69 -16.17 4.76
C CYS A 224 7.10 -17.47 5.47
N GLY A 225 6.17 -18.42 5.50
CA GLY A 225 6.33 -19.70 6.17
C GLY A 225 6.21 -19.58 7.69
N ALA A 226 5.23 -18.79 8.16
CA ALA A 226 4.99 -18.51 9.58
C ALA A 226 6.19 -17.87 10.30
N ARG A 227 6.92 -16.99 9.60
CA ARG A 227 8.01 -16.17 10.13
C ARG A 227 7.59 -14.75 10.49
N GLY A 228 6.30 -14.43 10.30
CA GLY A 228 5.69 -13.24 10.88
C GLY A 228 5.87 -11.96 10.07
N THR A 229 6.10 -12.06 8.76
CA THR A 229 6.14 -10.90 7.87
C THR A 229 5.49 -11.22 6.54
N SER A 230 5.03 -10.20 5.83
CA SER A 230 4.52 -10.31 4.46
C SER A 230 5.55 -9.96 3.39
N TYR A 231 6.75 -9.53 3.79
CA TYR A 231 7.85 -9.20 2.87
C TYR A 231 8.99 -10.21 2.95
N CYS A 232 8.81 -11.33 2.26
CA CYS A 232 9.68 -12.51 2.43
C CYS A 232 11.15 -12.24 2.07
N THR A 233 11.41 -11.40 1.07
CA THR A 233 12.78 -11.02 0.67
C THR A 233 13.59 -10.33 1.78
N LEU A 234 12.97 -9.83 2.86
CA LEU A 234 13.70 -9.27 3.99
C LEU A 234 14.33 -10.32 4.90
N ILE A 235 13.75 -11.52 4.97
CA ILE A 235 14.08 -12.52 5.99
C ILE A 235 14.44 -13.89 5.42
N LEU A 236 14.19 -14.10 4.13
CA LEU A 236 14.47 -15.32 3.40
C LEU A 236 15.50 -15.06 2.30
N GLU A 237 16.19 -16.11 1.87
CA GLU A 237 17.11 -16.04 0.74
C GLU A 237 16.30 -15.80 -0.55
N ASP A 238 16.71 -14.80 -1.34
CA ASP A 238 16.11 -14.56 -2.64
C ASP A 238 16.61 -15.61 -3.63
N ASP A 239 15.73 -16.57 -3.95
CA ASP A 239 15.96 -17.64 -4.90
C ASP A 239 15.18 -17.42 -6.22
N GLY A 240 14.69 -16.20 -6.44
CA GLY A 240 14.05 -15.76 -7.68
C GLY A 240 12.56 -15.53 -7.57
N GLN A 241 11.93 -15.37 -8.75
CA GLN A 241 10.51 -15.04 -8.83
C GLN A 241 9.61 -16.30 -8.84
N PRO A 242 8.40 -16.20 -8.26
CA PRO A 242 7.38 -17.23 -8.36
C PRO A 242 7.05 -17.59 -9.83
N PRO A 243 6.94 -18.87 -10.20
CA PRO A 243 6.61 -19.27 -11.56
C PRO A 243 5.33 -18.65 -12.12
N THR A 244 4.27 -18.55 -11.30
CA THR A 244 2.97 -17.97 -11.71
C THR A 244 3.07 -16.49 -12.01
N LEU A 245 4.04 -15.78 -11.42
CA LEU A 245 4.25 -14.35 -11.69
C LEU A 245 4.57 -14.07 -13.16
N ASN A 246 5.20 -15.02 -13.87
CA ASN A 246 5.54 -14.88 -15.29
C ASN A 246 4.32 -14.72 -16.22
N ASN A 247 3.13 -15.02 -15.73
CA ASN A 247 1.88 -14.85 -16.48
C ASN A 247 1.29 -13.45 -16.36
N PHE A 248 1.88 -12.60 -15.52
CA PHE A 248 1.40 -11.25 -15.28
C PHE A 248 2.37 -10.21 -15.82
N SER A 249 1.79 -9.10 -16.25
CA SER A 249 2.52 -7.91 -16.67
C SER A 249 1.65 -6.71 -16.30
N PRO A 250 2.24 -5.57 -15.94
CA PRO A 250 1.49 -4.35 -15.63
C PRO A 250 0.61 -3.86 -16.78
N ASP A 251 1.00 -4.17 -18.02
CA ASP A 251 0.29 -3.78 -19.23
C ASP A 251 -0.77 -4.81 -19.65
N LEU A 252 -0.98 -5.85 -18.83
CA LEU A 252 -1.98 -6.87 -19.11
C LEU A 252 -3.38 -6.25 -19.07
N ALA A 253 -4.15 -6.44 -20.14
CA ALA A 253 -5.51 -5.93 -20.22
C ALA A 253 -6.40 -6.58 -19.13
N PRO A 254 -7.31 -5.80 -18.50
CA PRO A 254 -8.20 -6.34 -17.49
C PRO A 254 -9.21 -7.32 -18.12
N PRO A 255 -9.78 -8.27 -17.34
CA PRO A 255 -10.68 -9.31 -17.86
C PRO A 255 -11.98 -8.81 -18.46
N GLY A 256 -12.48 -7.62 -18.10
CA GLY A 256 -13.72 -7.07 -18.67
C GLY A 256 -15.00 -7.60 -18.01
N GLU A 257 -14.88 -8.28 -16.87
CA GLU A 257 -16.01 -8.93 -16.19
C GLU A 257 -16.74 -8.00 -15.21
N ASP A 258 -16.01 -7.03 -14.64
CA ASP A 258 -16.53 -6.06 -13.68
C ASP A 258 -15.80 -4.72 -13.84
N GLU A 259 -16.55 -3.66 -14.17
CA GLU A 259 -15.99 -2.33 -14.47
C GLU A 259 -15.22 -1.72 -13.28
N PHE A 260 -15.68 -1.95 -12.05
CA PHE A 260 -15.00 -1.44 -10.86
C PHE A 260 -13.69 -2.18 -10.61
N LEU A 261 -13.68 -3.50 -10.76
CA LEU A 261 -12.45 -4.30 -10.63
C LEU A 261 -11.47 -4.04 -11.77
N ASP A 262 -11.94 -3.77 -12.98
CA ASP A 262 -11.11 -3.37 -14.11
C ASP A 262 -10.44 -2.00 -13.87
N GLN A 263 -11.16 -1.05 -13.28
CA GLN A 263 -10.58 0.23 -12.89
C GLN A 263 -9.47 0.04 -11.84
N LEU A 264 -9.72 -0.77 -10.81
CA LEU A 264 -8.70 -1.11 -9.81
C LEU A 264 -7.51 -1.85 -10.41
N TRP A 265 -7.74 -2.72 -11.38
CA TRP A 265 -6.69 -3.39 -12.14
C TRP A 265 -5.79 -2.40 -12.86
N LEU A 266 -6.36 -1.47 -13.63
CA LEU A 266 -5.58 -0.47 -14.36
C LEU A 266 -4.74 0.42 -13.41
N LEU A 267 -5.34 0.84 -12.30
CA LEU A 267 -4.64 1.62 -11.27
C LEU A 267 -3.51 0.80 -10.62
N CYS A 268 -3.75 -0.47 -10.31
CA CYS A 268 -2.73 -1.37 -9.78
C CYS A 268 -1.56 -1.56 -10.76
N GLY A 269 -1.83 -1.76 -12.05
CA GLY A 269 -0.80 -1.83 -13.09
C GLY A 269 0.03 -0.55 -13.21
N ALA A 270 -0.62 0.61 -12.98
CA ALA A 270 -0.02 1.94 -12.89
C ALA A 270 0.67 2.23 -11.55
N ALA A 271 0.95 1.21 -10.74
CA ALA A 271 1.66 1.30 -9.46
C ALA A 271 0.88 2.04 -8.34
N ASP A 272 -0.45 2.00 -8.35
CA ASP A 272 -1.26 2.35 -7.18
C ASP A 272 -1.37 1.16 -6.23
N SER A 273 -0.62 1.22 -5.13
CA SER A 273 -0.59 0.16 -4.12
C SER A 273 -1.92 -0.03 -3.37
N ARG A 274 -2.74 1.03 -3.23
CA ARG A 274 -4.06 0.94 -2.60
C ARG A 274 -5.01 0.22 -3.54
N ALA A 275 -4.94 0.52 -4.83
CA ALA A 275 -5.72 -0.19 -5.84
C ALA A 275 -5.35 -1.68 -5.89
N CYS A 276 -4.07 -2.05 -5.82
CA CYS A 276 -3.66 -3.46 -5.74
C CYS A 276 -4.23 -4.15 -4.48
N LYS A 277 -4.17 -3.48 -3.32
CA LYS A 277 -4.75 -3.99 -2.07
C LYS A 277 -6.25 -4.18 -2.20
N ASP A 278 -6.97 -3.17 -2.67
CA ASP A 278 -8.41 -3.22 -2.84
C ASP A 278 -8.82 -4.29 -3.87
N LEU A 279 -8.06 -4.45 -4.95
CA LEU A 279 -8.28 -5.49 -5.94
C LEU A 279 -8.14 -6.90 -5.33
N SER A 280 -7.10 -7.12 -4.52
CA SER A 280 -6.90 -8.39 -3.80
C SER A 280 -7.99 -8.68 -2.76
N LYS A 281 -8.63 -7.64 -2.24
CA LYS A 281 -9.65 -7.72 -1.18
C LYS A 281 -11.07 -7.89 -1.71
N TYR A 282 -11.40 -7.20 -2.80
CA TYR A 282 -12.76 -7.12 -3.34
C TYR A 282 -12.96 -8.02 -4.57
N GLY A 283 -11.87 -8.49 -5.20
CA GLY A 283 -11.95 -9.45 -6.28
C GLY A 283 -12.59 -10.78 -5.86
N PRO A 284 -13.24 -11.51 -6.79
CA PRO A 284 -13.76 -12.84 -6.48
C PRO A 284 -12.64 -13.77 -5.99
N THR A 285 -12.96 -14.65 -5.06
CA THR A 285 -12.01 -15.63 -4.51
C THR A 285 -11.35 -16.42 -5.62
N ASP A 286 -10.02 -16.54 -5.55
CA ASP A 286 -9.17 -17.31 -6.47
C ASP A 286 -9.27 -16.84 -7.93
N SER A 287 -9.71 -15.59 -8.15
CA SER A 287 -9.78 -14.98 -9.47
C SER A 287 -8.46 -14.35 -9.90
N ILE A 288 -8.35 -14.10 -11.20
CA ILE A 288 -7.22 -13.39 -11.78
C ILE A 288 -7.09 -11.96 -11.23
N TYR A 289 -8.19 -11.30 -10.83
CA TYR A 289 -8.14 -9.99 -10.17
C TYR A 289 -7.36 -10.08 -8.85
N VAL A 290 -7.64 -11.09 -8.03
CA VAL A 290 -6.94 -11.28 -6.76
C VAL A 290 -5.46 -11.56 -7.00
N GLN A 291 -5.14 -12.43 -7.96
CA GLN A 291 -3.74 -12.74 -8.32
C GLN A 291 -3.00 -11.51 -8.85
N PHE A 292 -3.64 -10.67 -9.65
CA PHE A 292 -3.05 -9.42 -10.14
C PHE A 292 -2.78 -8.41 -9.01
N GLY A 293 -3.71 -8.29 -8.06
CA GLY A 293 -3.55 -7.46 -6.87
C GLY A 293 -2.41 -7.95 -5.96
N VAL A 294 -2.35 -9.26 -5.69
CA VAL A 294 -1.29 -9.88 -4.88
C VAL A 294 0.08 -9.78 -5.55
N SER A 295 0.13 -9.85 -6.88
CA SER A 295 1.36 -9.70 -7.68
C SER A 295 1.77 -8.25 -7.94
N CYS A 296 1.17 -7.28 -7.26
CA CYS A 296 1.51 -5.87 -7.40
C CYS A 296 1.47 -5.40 -8.86
N GLY A 297 0.43 -5.81 -9.57
CA GLY A 297 0.27 -5.56 -11.00
C GLY A 297 1.27 -6.34 -11.86
N GLY A 298 1.61 -7.57 -11.46
CA GLY A 298 2.55 -8.43 -12.19
C GLY A 298 4.02 -8.09 -12.04
N ARG A 299 4.43 -7.45 -10.94
CA ARG A 299 5.83 -7.00 -10.72
C ARG A 299 6.58 -7.83 -9.68
N ALA A 300 5.93 -8.12 -8.56
CA ALA A 300 6.48 -8.93 -7.48
C ALA A 300 5.35 -9.38 -6.54
N VAL A 301 5.61 -10.36 -5.68
CA VAL A 301 4.61 -10.82 -4.71
C VAL A 301 4.85 -10.15 -3.36
N ALA A 302 4.12 -9.05 -3.15
CA ALA A 302 4.01 -8.28 -1.89
C ALA A 302 5.31 -7.84 -1.17
N PRO A 303 5.25 -6.76 -0.37
CA PRO A 303 4.19 -5.76 -0.28
C PRO A 303 4.34 -4.70 -1.38
N CYS A 304 3.25 -4.45 -2.10
CA CYS A 304 3.22 -3.52 -3.23
C CYS A 304 3.60 -2.07 -2.91
N PRO A 305 3.21 -1.48 -1.75
CA PRO A 305 3.60 -0.11 -1.41
C PRO A 305 5.11 0.10 -1.43
N ARG A 306 5.88 -0.84 -0.88
CA ARG A 306 7.33 -0.74 -0.81
C ARG A 306 7.97 -0.89 -2.18
N LEU A 307 7.54 -1.90 -2.93
CA LEU A 307 7.97 -2.10 -4.31
C LEU A 307 7.76 -0.85 -5.18
N PHE A 308 6.59 -0.22 -5.09
CA PHE A 308 6.27 0.95 -5.90
C PHE A 308 7.02 2.21 -5.44
N THR A 309 7.36 2.29 -4.14
CA THR A 309 8.27 3.32 -3.62
C THR A 309 9.68 3.14 -4.19
N ASP A 310 10.16 1.90 -4.33
CA ASP A 310 11.49 1.64 -4.90
C ASP A 310 11.53 1.93 -6.41
N LEU A 311 10.47 1.58 -7.15
CA LEU A 311 10.36 1.86 -8.59
C LEU A 311 10.31 3.37 -8.93
N SER A 312 9.81 4.18 -8.00
CA SER A 312 9.73 5.64 -8.16
C SER A 312 11.04 6.36 -7.79
N ARG A 313 12.06 5.64 -7.29
CA ARG A 313 13.41 6.19 -7.12
C ARG A 313 14.18 6.10 -8.45
N PRO A 314 14.73 7.20 -9.00
CA PRO A 314 15.58 7.14 -10.18
C PRO A 314 16.85 6.33 -9.87
N SER A 315 17.24 5.45 -10.79
CA SER A 315 18.50 4.72 -10.74
C SER A 315 19.65 5.72 -10.79
N SER A 316 20.38 5.84 -9.68
CA SER A 316 21.60 6.66 -9.59
C SER A 316 22.75 6.02 -10.35
#